data_AF-A0A3E2XND2-F1
#
_entry.id   AF-A0A3E2XND2-F1
#
_cell.length_a   1.000
_cell.length_b   1.000
_cell.length_c   1.000
_cell.angle_alpha   90.00
_cell.angle_beta   90.00
_cell.angle_gamma   90.00
#
_symmetry.space_group_name_H-M   'P 1'
#
loop_
_entity.id
_entity.type
_entity.pdbx_description
1 polymer ?
#
loop_
_entity_poly.entity_id
_entity_poly.type
_entity_poly.pdbx_seq_one_letter_code
_entity_poly.pdbx_strand_id
1 'polypeptide(L)'
;MQRIQFYPSEELANILNAEAQSKGVSVSTYVTDLLEEYYGMKKNSVSITQLTATVLKEVENYIATLPKNVPFDLKTASKTYNEIKMTCGKKPQTVRASIGRSFGAKLGKAPFTNVRKYQDKNGKYILSVNNALMYELY
;
A
#
# COMPACT_ATOMS: atom_id res chain seq x y z
N MET A 1 -15.33 -5.95 -16.44
CA MET A 1 -15.66 -5.48 -15.07
C MET A 1 -17.01 -4.80 -15.12
N GLN A 2 -17.87 -5.05 -14.14
CA GLN A 2 -19.17 -4.40 -14.03
C GLN A 2 -19.04 -3.14 -13.16
N ARG A 3 -19.61 -2.02 -13.59
CA ARG A 3 -19.63 -0.77 -12.82
C ARG A 3 -20.91 -0.72 -11.99
N ILE A 4 -20.77 -0.49 -10.69
CA ILE A 4 -21.88 -0.19 -9.77
C ILE A 4 -21.62 1.22 -9.23
N GLN A 5 -22.66 2.06 -9.21
CA GLN A 5 -22.58 3.42 -8.72
C GLN A 5 -23.46 3.59 -7.50
N PHE A 6 -22.92 4.25 -6.48
CA PHE A 6 -23.61 4.58 -5.23
C PHE A 6 -23.75 6.09 -5.09
N TYR A 7 -24.83 6.53 -4.46
CA TYR A 7 -25.06 7.92 -4.09
C TYR A 7 -25.25 7.99 -2.57
N PRO A 8 -24.15 7.87 -1.79
CA PRO A 8 -24.22 7.89 -0.33
C PRO A 8 -24.59 9.28 0.19
N SER A 9 -25.02 9.35 1.45
CA SER A 9 -25.06 10.62 2.18
C SER A 9 -23.64 11.21 2.31
N GLU A 10 -23.55 12.51 2.53
CA GLU A 10 -22.27 13.19 2.74
C GLU A 10 -21.50 12.61 3.93
N GLU A 11 -22.21 12.30 5.02
CA GLU A 11 -21.65 11.66 6.21
C GLU A 11 -21.02 10.30 5.88
N LEU A 12 -21.75 9.43 5.17
CA LEU A 12 -21.23 8.12 4.78
C LEU A 12 -20.04 8.25 3.83
N ALA A 13 -20.10 9.19 2.87
CA ALA A 13 -18.98 9.46 1.98
C ALA A 13 -17.72 9.88 2.75
N ASN A 14 -17.86 10.75 3.75
CA ASN A 14 -16.74 11.19 4.58
C ASN A 14 -16.12 10.05 5.38
N ILE A 15 -16.94 9.18 5.99
CA ILE A 15 -16.48 7.99 6.72
C ILE A 15 -15.71 7.05 5.78
N LEU A 16 -16.28 6.71 4.62
CA LEU A 16 -15.66 5.79 3.66
C LEU A 16 -14.33 6.35 3.13
N ASN A 17 -14.26 7.66 2.88
CA ASN A 17 -13.02 8.32 2.47
C ASN A 17 -11.95 8.27 3.57
N ALA A 18 -12.31 8.62 4.80
CA ALA A 18 -11.38 8.62 5.93
C ALA A 18 -10.82 7.21 6.20
N GLU A 19 -11.67 6.20 6.16
CA GLU A 19 -11.26 4.81 6.36
C GLU A 19 -10.41 4.26 5.21
N ALA A 20 -10.78 4.54 3.96
CA ALA A 20 -9.96 4.13 2.82
C ALA A 20 -8.58 4.81 2.88
N GLN A 21 -8.53 6.10 3.22
CA GLN A 21 -7.30 6.86 3.37
C GLN A 21 -6.42 6.32 4.51
N SER A 22 -7.01 6.01 5.67
CA SER A 22 -6.26 5.46 6.81
C SER A 22 -5.64 4.10 6.46
N LYS A 23 -6.39 3.24 5.77
CA LYS A 23 -5.95 1.92 5.29
C LYS A 23 -5.07 1.98 4.03
N GLY A 24 -4.90 3.17 3.45
CA GLY A 24 -4.03 3.40 2.30
C GLY A 24 -4.56 2.83 0.98
N VAL A 25 -5.87 2.68 0.81
CA VAL A 25 -6.49 2.17 -0.42
C VAL A 25 -7.49 3.16 -1.02
N SER A 26 -7.98 2.89 -2.23
CA SER A 26 -9.10 3.65 -2.79
C SER A 26 -10.41 3.30 -2.08
N VAL A 27 -11.36 4.23 -2.06
CA VAL A 27 -12.72 3.98 -1.54
C VAL A 27 -13.36 2.79 -2.24
N SER A 28 -13.19 2.65 -3.56
CA SER A 28 -13.72 1.51 -4.30
C SER A 28 -13.16 0.16 -3.80
N THR A 29 -11.86 0.09 -3.49
CA THR A 29 -11.23 -1.13 -2.95
C THR A 29 -11.74 -1.40 -1.55
N TYR A 30 -11.80 -0.36 -0.71
CA TYR A 30 -12.29 -0.48 0.65
C TYR A 30 -13.75 -0.97 0.71
N VAL A 31 -14.65 -0.35 -0.07
CA VAL A 31 -16.07 -0.72 -0.12
C VAL A 31 -16.24 -2.13 -0.69
N THR A 32 -15.47 -2.51 -1.71
CA THR A 32 -15.52 -3.87 -2.26
C THR A 32 -15.13 -4.90 -1.20
N ASP A 33 -13.99 -4.67 -0.52
CA ASP A 33 -13.51 -5.56 0.54
C ASP A 33 -14.53 -5.65 1.70
N LEU A 34 -15.17 -4.53 2.06
CA LEU A 34 -16.19 -4.46 3.11
C LEU A 34 -17.45 -5.26 2.73
N LEU A 35 -17.93 -5.14 1.49
CA LEU A 35 -19.09 -5.87 1.01
C LEU A 35 -18.80 -7.36 0.84
N GLU A 36 -17.63 -7.72 0.31
CA GLU A 36 -17.19 -9.13 0.23
C GLU A 36 -17.11 -9.77 1.62
N GLU A 37 -16.67 -9.02 2.64
CA GLU A 37 -16.70 -9.47 4.03
C GLU A 37 -18.11 -9.62 4.57
N TYR A 38 -18.96 -8.61 4.40
CA TYR A 38 -20.35 -8.61 4.85
C TYR A 38 -21.15 -9.80 4.28
N TYR A 39 -20.94 -10.14 2.99
CA TYR A 39 -21.61 -11.26 2.33
C TYR A 39 -20.87 -12.60 2.47
N GLY A 40 -19.80 -12.69 3.28
CA GLY A 40 -19.06 -13.94 3.49
C GLY A 40 -18.35 -14.48 2.24
N MET A 41 -18.04 -13.61 1.26
CA MET A 41 -17.39 -13.97 0.00
C MET A 41 -15.86 -14.04 0.09
N LYS A 42 -15.26 -13.70 1.25
CA LYS A 42 -13.82 -13.83 1.48
C LYS A 42 -13.39 -15.31 1.36
N LYS A 43 -12.77 -15.65 0.22
CA LYS A 43 -12.12 -16.95 0.01
C LYS A 43 -10.83 -17.03 0.82
N ASN A 44 -10.85 -17.37 2.12
CA ASN A 44 -9.69 -17.68 2.98
C ASN A 44 -8.43 -16.80 2.81
N SER A 45 -8.55 -15.60 2.24
CA SER A 45 -7.44 -14.75 1.80
C SER A 45 -7.66 -13.37 2.36
N VAL A 46 -6.58 -12.83 2.92
CA VAL A 46 -6.49 -11.48 3.49
C VAL A 46 -6.88 -10.48 2.39
N SER A 47 -7.71 -9.49 2.69
CA SER A 47 -8.14 -8.53 1.66
C SER A 47 -6.98 -7.64 1.19
N ILE A 48 -7.13 -6.96 0.05
CA ILE A 48 -6.08 -6.02 -0.43
C ILE A 48 -5.92 -4.86 0.56
N THR A 49 -7.02 -4.41 1.16
CA THR A 49 -7.02 -3.37 2.20
C THR A 49 -6.23 -3.82 3.42
N GLN A 50 -6.47 -5.03 3.92
CA GLN A 50 -5.75 -5.59 5.06
C GLN A 50 -4.25 -5.76 4.74
N LEU A 51 -3.91 -6.34 3.58
CA LEU A 51 -2.52 -6.47 3.14
C LEU A 51 -1.81 -5.12 3.05
N THR A 52 -2.48 -4.11 2.49
CA THR A 52 -1.89 -2.77 2.35
C THR A 52 -1.60 -2.16 3.72
N ALA A 53 -2.54 -2.23 4.66
CA ALA A 53 -2.34 -1.72 6.01
C ALA A 53 -1.20 -2.44 6.73
N THR A 54 -1.12 -3.77 6.62
CA THR A 54 -0.03 -4.58 7.21
C THR A 54 1.32 -4.19 6.62
N VAL A 55 1.44 -4.09 5.30
CA VAL A 55 2.71 -3.70 4.65
C VAL A 55 3.13 -2.30 5.07
N LEU A 56 2.21 -1.32 5.10
CA LEU A 56 2.55 0.03 5.53
C LEU A 56 3.07 0.05 6.97
N LYS A 57 2.46 -0.74 7.86
CA LYS A 57 2.91 -0.82 9.26
C LYS A 57 4.28 -1.49 9.39
N GLU A 58 4.54 -2.55 8.63
CA GLU A 58 5.86 -3.19 8.60
C GLU A 58 6.94 -2.23 8.10
N VAL A 59 6.65 -1.46 7.04
CA VAL A 59 7.59 -0.47 6.51
C VAL A 59 7.85 0.64 7.53
N GLU A 60 6.81 1.14 8.21
CA GLU A 60 6.95 2.12 9.29
C GLU A 60 7.90 1.61 10.39
N ASN A 61 7.70 0.37 10.85
CA ASN A 61 8.55 -0.25 11.87
C ASN A 61 9.99 -0.44 11.36
N TYR A 62 10.17 -0.84 10.09
CA TYR A 62 11.49 -1.02 9.49
C TYR A 62 12.27 0.29 9.46
N ILE A 63 11.67 1.38 8.95
CA ILE A 63 12.36 2.66 8.82
C ILE A 63 12.66 3.32 10.16
N ALA A 64 11.90 3.02 11.23
CA ALA A 64 12.18 3.53 12.57
C ALA A 64 13.55 3.10 13.10
N THR A 65 14.11 2.01 12.56
CA THR A 65 15.43 1.47 12.94
C THR A 65 16.51 1.70 11.88
N LEU A 66 16.14 2.24 10.72
CA LEU A 66 17.03 2.38 9.58
C LEU A 66 17.88 3.66 9.69
N PRO A 67 19.21 3.60 9.49
CA PRO A 67 20.03 4.81 9.43
C PRO A 67 19.65 5.71 8.25
N LYS A 68 19.91 7.02 8.39
CA LYS A 68 19.74 7.98 7.29
C LYS A 68 20.60 7.63 6.08
N ASN A 69 20.11 7.96 4.89
CA ASN A 69 20.77 7.71 3.60
C ASN A 69 21.07 6.23 3.29
N VAL A 70 20.50 5.28 4.04
CA VAL A 70 20.54 3.86 3.69
C VAL A 70 19.35 3.57 2.77
N PRO A 71 19.58 3.17 1.52
CA PRO A 71 18.50 2.92 0.59
C PRO A 71 17.85 1.55 0.88
N PHE A 72 16.53 1.47 0.71
CA PHE A 72 15.75 0.24 0.90
C PHE A 72 14.68 0.08 -0.18
N ASP A 73 14.20 -1.15 -0.39
CA ASP A 73 12.98 -1.43 -1.17
C ASP A 73 11.89 -2.07 -0.30
N LEU A 74 10.66 -2.08 -0.82
CA LEU A 74 9.51 -2.66 -0.11
C LEU A 74 9.62 -4.16 0.13
N LYS A 75 10.40 -4.90 -0.68
CA LYS A 75 10.63 -6.33 -0.45
C LYS A 75 11.49 -6.58 0.78
N THR A 76 12.48 -5.72 0.99
CA THR A 76 13.39 -5.78 2.14
C THR A 76 12.69 -5.28 3.40
N ALA A 77 11.92 -4.19 3.28
CA ALA A 77 11.26 -3.55 4.41
C ALA A 77 10.00 -4.28 4.93
N SER A 78 9.41 -5.18 4.14
CA SER A 78 8.17 -5.87 4.51
C SER A 78 8.18 -7.33 4.07
N LYS A 79 8.15 -8.24 5.06
CA LYS A 79 8.00 -9.69 4.83
C LYS A 79 6.67 -9.97 4.13
N THR A 80 5.60 -9.32 4.56
CA THR A 80 4.28 -9.47 3.94
C THR A 80 4.31 -9.09 2.47
N TYR A 81 4.97 -7.98 2.10
CA TYR A 81 5.10 -7.54 0.71
C TYR A 81 5.93 -8.51 -0.15
N ASN A 82 7.01 -9.05 0.43
CA ASN A 82 7.85 -10.02 -0.23
C ASN A 82 7.10 -11.32 -0.51
N GLU A 83 6.35 -11.82 0.47
CA GLU A 83 5.69 -13.13 0.46
C GLU A 83 4.23 -13.11 -0.03
N ILE A 84 3.77 -12.00 -0.63
CA ILE A 84 2.39 -11.87 -1.14
C ILE A 84 2.03 -13.06 -2.01
N LYS A 85 0.99 -13.78 -1.58
CA LYS A 85 0.34 -14.85 -2.32
C LYS A 85 -0.77 -14.29 -3.21
N MET A 86 -1.30 -15.13 -4.09
CA MET A 86 -2.49 -14.78 -4.86
C MET A 86 -3.65 -14.42 -3.92
N THR A 87 -4.28 -13.27 -4.14
CA THR A 87 -5.24 -12.68 -3.21
C THR A 87 -6.39 -12.07 -4.00
N CYS A 88 -7.65 -12.33 -3.60
CA CYS A 88 -8.85 -11.83 -4.29
C CYS A 88 -8.80 -12.04 -5.82
N GLY A 89 -8.30 -13.18 -6.29
CA GLY A 89 -8.16 -13.50 -7.72
C GLY A 89 -7.08 -12.68 -8.47
N LYS A 90 -6.30 -11.85 -7.79
CA LYS A 90 -5.21 -11.05 -8.38
C LYS A 90 -3.86 -11.75 -8.21
N LYS A 91 -3.04 -11.67 -9.27
CA LYS A 91 -1.65 -12.13 -9.26
C LYS A 91 -0.83 -11.30 -8.25
N PRO A 92 0.17 -11.88 -7.55
CA PRO A 92 1.01 -11.16 -6.61
C PRO A 92 1.62 -9.86 -7.14
N GLN A 93 2.04 -9.84 -8.41
CA GLN A 93 2.59 -8.64 -9.05
C GLN A 93 1.59 -7.48 -9.10
N THR A 94 0.32 -7.76 -9.38
CA THR A 94 -0.75 -6.75 -9.40
C THR A 94 -1.00 -6.19 -7.99
N VAL A 95 -0.99 -7.05 -6.97
CA VAL A 95 -1.17 -6.64 -5.57
C VAL A 95 0.01 -5.79 -5.12
N ARG A 96 1.25 -6.21 -5.39
CA ARG A 96 2.48 -5.44 -5.11
C ARG A 96 2.46 -4.08 -5.79
N ALA A 97 2.08 -4.01 -7.06
CA ALA A 97 1.96 -2.74 -7.77
C ALA A 97 0.91 -1.81 -7.14
N SER A 98 -0.19 -2.37 -6.63
CA SER A 98 -1.20 -1.60 -5.89
C SER A 98 -0.63 -1.02 -4.60
N ILE A 99 0.01 -1.85 -3.78
CA ILE A 99 0.61 -1.44 -2.51
C ILE A 99 1.74 -0.44 -2.73
N GLY A 100 2.56 -0.60 -3.77
CA GLY A 100 3.62 0.35 -4.12
C GLY A 100 3.09 1.75 -4.48
N ARG A 101 1.94 1.83 -5.16
CA ARG A 101 1.24 3.12 -5.39
C ARG A 101 0.72 3.71 -4.09
N SER A 102 0.10 2.89 -3.24
CA SER A 102 -0.39 3.31 -1.93
C SER A 102 0.73 3.88 -1.06
N PHE A 103 1.87 3.19 -0.98
CA PHE A 103 3.05 3.67 -0.27
C PHE A 103 3.60 4.97 -0.89
N GLY A 104 3.72 5.02 -2.22
CA GLY A 104 4.15 6.23 -2.93
C GLY A 104 3.30 7.47 -2.61
N ALA A 105 1.99 7.31 -2.39
CA ALA A 105 1.08 8.40 -2.02
C ALA A 105 1.20 8.86 -0.55
N LYS A 106 1.89 8.07 0.29
CA LYS A 106 2.14 8.37 1.70
C LYS A 106 3.49 9.05 1.96
N LEU A 107 4.39 9.04 0.99
CA LEU A 107 5.68 9.74 1.10
C LEU A 107 5.48 11.23 1.41
N GLY A 108 6.29 11.78 2.32
CA GLY A 108 6.19 13.17 2.78
C GLY A 108 5.03 13.43 3.76
N LYS A 109 4.28 12.41 4.17
CA LYS A 109 3.20 12.50 5.16
C LYS A 109 3.49 11.55 6.33
N ALA A 110 3.04 11.88 7.53
CA ALA A 110 3.22 11.00 8.69
C ALA A 110 2.65 9.58 8.40
N PRO A 111 3.36 8.51 8.80
CA PRO A 111 4.66 8.47 9.49
C PRO A 111 5.90 8.57 8.57
N PHE A 112 5.73 8.69 7.26
CA PHE A 112 6.78 8.69 6.24
C PHE A 112 7.22 10.10 5.81
N THR A 113 7.25 11.06 6.73
CA THR A 113 7.59 12.46 6.43
C THR A 113 9.02 12.65 5.94
N ASN A 114 9.94 11.80 6.39
CA ASN A 114 11.36 11.81 6.05
C ASN A 114 11.75 10.72 5.05
N VAL A 115 10.77 10.14 4.33
CA VAL A 115 11.03 9.12 3.31
C VAL A 115 10.83 9.73 1.92
N ARG A 116 11.79 9.49 1.03
CA ARG A 116 11.69 9.85 -0.39
C ARG A 116 12.14 8.73 -1.30
N LYS A 117 11.83 8.84 -2.59
CA LYS A 117 12.37 7.93 -3.61
C LYS A 117 13.87 8.18 -3.76
N TYR A 118 14.66 7.12 -3.80
CA TYR A 118 16.10 7.22 -3.94
C TYR A 118 16.46 7.62 -5.37
N GLN A 119 17.25 8.68 -5.51
CA GLN A 119 17.63 9.26 -6.79
C GLN A 119 19.15 9.38 -6.91
N ASP A 120 19.66 9.26 -8.13
CA ASP A 120 21.04 9.59 -8.43
C ASP A 120 21.26 11.12 -8.48
N LYS A 121 22.52 11.54 -8.72
CA LYS A 121 22.90 12.94 -8.83
C LYS A 121 22.18 13.70 -9.96
N ASN A 122 21.60 12.98 -10.92
CA ASN A 122 20.88 13.53 -12.06
C ASN A 122 19.35 13.48 -11.87
N GLY A 123 18.87 13.08 -10.68
CA GLY A 123 17.44 12.97 -10.36
C GLY A 123 16.77 11.70 -10.88
N LYS A 124 17.52 10.75 -11.45
CA LYS A 124 16.97 9.48 -11.93
C LYS A 124 16.72 8.54 -10.75
N TYR A 125 15.55 7.91 -10.73
CA TYR A 125 15.23 6.92 -9.72
C TYR A 125 16.13 5.69 -9.80
N ILE A 126 16.67 5.30 -8.65
CA ILE A 126 17.50 4.11 -8.50
C ILE A 126 16.59 2.90 -8.23
N LEU A 127 16.92 1.78 -8.87
CA LEU A 127 16.22 0.52 -8.71
C LEU A 127 17.12 -0.48 -7.97
N SER A 128 16.50 -1.40 -7.24
CA SER A 128 17.18 -2.55 -6.63
C SER A 128 17.61 -3.56 -7.69
N VAL A 129 18.41 -4.55 -7.30
CA VAL A 129 18.80 -5.69 -8.16
C VAL A 129 17.60 -6.44 -8.76
N ASN A 130 16.43 -6.30 -8.14
CA ASN A 130 15.16 -6.89 -8.59
C ASN A 130 14.30 -5.92 -9.43
N ASN A 131 14.88 -4.82 -9.93
CA ASN A 131 14.18 -3.73 -10.63
C ASN A 131 13.04 -3.11 -9.79
N ALA A 132 13.14 -3.12 -8.47
CA ALA A 132 12.17 -2.46 -7.58
C ALA A 132 12.62 -1.04 -7.25
N LEU A 133 11.69 -0.10 -7.16
CA LEU A 133 12.00 1.28 -6.77
C LEU A 133 12.61 1.32 -5.36
N MET A 134 13.74 2.02 -5.23
CA MET A 134 14.41 2.23 -3.95
C MET A 134 13.94 3.54 -3.29
N TYR A 135 14.01 3.57 -1.97
CA TYR A 135 13.66 4.71 -1.12
C TYR A 135 14.78 4.95 -0.12
N GLU A 136 14.85 6.15 0.44
CA GLU A 136 15.81 6.49 1.49
C GLU A 136 15.18 7.42 2.54
N LEU A 137 15.82 7.47 3.70
CA LEU A 137 15.55 8.44 4.75
C LEU A 137 16.46 9.66 4.59
N TYR A 138 15.90 10.87 4.68
CA TYR A 138 16.65 12.14 4.66
C TYR A 138 16.60 12.90 6.00
#